data_AF-A0AAV6AZY2-F1
#
_entry.id   AF-A0AAV6AZY2-F1
#
_cell.length_a   1.000
_cell.length_b   1.000
_cell.length_c   1.000
_cell.angle_alpha   90.00
_cell.angle_beta   90.00
_cell.angle_gamma   90.00
#
_symmetry.space_group_name_H-M   'P 1'
#
loop_
_entity.id
_entity.type
_entity.pdbx_description
1 polymer ?
#
loop_
_entity_poly.entity_id
_entity_poly.type
_entity_poly.pdbx_seq_one_letter_code
_entity_poly.pdbx_strand_id
1 'polypeptide(L)'
;MRAAADSKTERAAGTATQPFSTAVTRTLQCVPNPMGSHIGTLKVAARRLRLDFADYKSRIECGLKHCTTCKRWQPIASFGKDLTRYDGRDAKCVKCRRVENPYASLKGRISTFKGKSHTPRARALMSAAKKGKPSPKQGIPRTQEEREAISRGIIKSPNTPRAEKHYAFSFGRRQRKLNDRRSHLYPKWREAVFQRDGYRCQKCGDDRGGNLRAHHLKSFAEHPELRFEISNGITLCHTCHELEHFKPESIRNVRKLKRGEKLWAPKEPAPP
;
A
#
# COMPACT_ATOMS: atom_id res chain seq x y z
N MET A 1 18.95 11.26 -51.19
CA MET A 1 19.02 9.85 -51.61
C MET A 1 20.43 9.33 -51.35
N ARG A 2 20.63 8.57 -50.29
CA ARG A 2 21.80 7.69 -50.10
C ARG A 2 21.45 6.66 -49.04
N ALA A 3 21.44 5.41 -49.49
CA ALA A 3 21.08 4.23 -48.74
C ALA A 3 22.13 3.95 -47.64
N ALA A 4 21.66 3.60 -46.44
CA ALA A 4 22.49 2.98 -45.42
C ALA A 4 22.34 1.47 -45.54
N ALA A 5 23.45 0.80 -45.83
CA ALA A 5 23.55 -0.64 -45.94
C ALA A 5 23.64 -1.30 -44.55
N ASP A 6 22.83 -2.34 -44.37
CA ASP A 6 22.87 -3.27 -43.24
C ASP A 6 24.16 -4.11 -43.28
N SER A 7 25.00 -4.00 -42.24
CA SER A 7 26.07 -4.95 -41.97
C SER A 7 25.71 -5.82 -40.76
N LYS A 8 25.17 -7.01 -41.03
CA LYS A 8 25.04 -8.10 -40.06
C LYS A 8 26.44 -8.56 -39.64
N THR A 9 26.77 -8.39 -38.37
CA THR A 9 27.89 -9.08 -37.73
C THR A 9 27.37 -10.31 -37.02
N GLU A 10 27.78 -11.48 -37.51
CA GLU A 10 27.57 -12.77 -36.88
C GLU A 10 28.40 -12.86 -35.59
N ARG A 11 27.76 -13.21 -34.47
CA ARG A 11 28.46 -13.60 -33.24
C ARG A 11 28.19 -15.07 -32.96
N ALA A 12 29.27 -15.84 -33.06
CA ALA A 12 29.35 -17.25 -32.72
C ALA A 12 28.90 -17.52 -31.29
N ALA A 13 27.98 -18.48 -31.15
CA ALA A 13 27.57 -19.06 -29.88
C ALA A 13 28.54 -20.19 -29.51
N GLY A 14 29.23 -20.06 -28.38
CA GLY A 14 30.14 -21.06 -27.85
C GLY A 14 30.24 -20.93 -26.34
N THR A 15 29.33 -21.57 -25.61
CA THR A 15 29.50 -21.85 -24.18
C THR A 15 29.08 -23.28 -23.91
N ALA A 16 30.08 -24.09 -23.58
CA ALA A 16 29.97 -25.50 -23.23
C ALA A 16 29.16 -25.68 -21.93
N THR A 17 28.06 -26.42 -22.02
CA THR A 17 27.28 -26.86 -20.87
C THR A 17 27.77 -28.24 -20.46
N GLN A 18 28.35 -28.34 -19.26
CA GLN A 18 28.68 -29.63 -18.65
C GLN A 18 27.40 -30.46 -18.38
N PRO A 19 27.45 -31.80 -18.50
CA PRO A 19 26.29 -32.63 -18.20
C PRO A 19 26.02 -32.64 -16.70
N PHE A 20 24.88 -32.07 -16.30
CA PHE A 20 24.38 -32.17 -14.94
C PHE A 20 24.00 -33.62 -14.63
N SER A 21 24.61 -34.12 -13.55
CA SER A 21 24.36 -35.37 -12.86
C SER A 21 22.88 -35.75 -12.84
N THR A 22 22.60 -36.98 -13.26
CA THR A 22 21.29 -37.63 -13.25
C THR A 22 20.66 -37.52 -11.87
N ALA A 23 19.66 -36.66 -11.74
CA ALA A 23 18.76 -36.67 -10.61
C ALA A 23 18.07 -38.04 -10.57
N VAL A 24 18.41 -38.84 -9.57
CA VAL A 24 17.70 -40.05 -9.20
C VAL A 24 16.25 -39.64 -8.91
N THR A 25 15.39 -39.81 -9.90
CA THR A 25 13.95 -39.81 -9.71
C THR A 25 13.66 -40.93 -8.74
N ARG A 26 13.52 -40.59 -7.47
CA ARG A 26 12.93 -41.45 -6.46
C ARG A 26 11.47 -41.64 -6.88
N THR A 27 11.26 -42.61 -7.75
CA THR A 27 9.95 -43.21 -8.01
C THR A 27 9.40 -43.59 -6.65
N LEU A 28 8.42 -42.82 -6.18
CA LEU A 28 7.48 -43.30 -5.19
C LEU A 28 6.75 -44.47 -5.86
N GLN A 29 7.32 -45.66 -5.72
CA GLN A 29 6.61 -46.89 -5.95
C GLN A 29 5.45 -46.88 -4.95
N CYS A 30 4.27 -46.51 -5.42
CA CYS A 30 3.04 -46.85 -4.75
C CYS A 30 2.97 -48.38 -4.75
N VAL A 31 3.37 -48.97 -3.63
CA VAL A 31 3.16 -50.39 -3.36
C VAL A 31 1.65 -50.65 -3.53
N PRO A 32 1.23 -51.51 -4.47
CA PRO A 32 -0.18 -51.83 -4.62
C PRO A 32 -0.64 -52.56 -3.37
N ASN A 33 -1.57 -51.92 -2.63
CA ASN A 33 -2.28 -52.58 -1.54
C ASN A 33 -2.94 -53.87 -2.04
N PRO A 34 -2.82 -55.00 -1.31
CA PRO A 34 -3.33 -56.29 -1.74
C PRO A 34 -4.83 -56.38 -1.45
N MET A 35 -5.70 -55.78 -2.28
CA MET A 35 -7.15 -55.97 -2.18
C MET A 35 -7.82 -55.92 -3.56
N GLY A 36 -7.93 -57.10 -4.20
CA GLY A 36 -8.79 -57.35 -5.35
C GLY A 36 -8.29 -56.80 -6.68
N SER A 37 -8.60 -57.50 -7.79
CA SER A 37 -8.29 -57.00 -9.12
C SER A 37 -9.09 -55.73 -9.43
N HIS A 38 -8.51 -54.78 -10.17
CA HIS A 38 -9.18 -53.57 -10.65
C HIS A 38 -10.50 -53.89 -11.37
N ILE A 39 -10.54 -55.00 -12.11
CA ILE A 39 -11.76 -55.49 -12.75
C ILE A 39 -12.84 -55.85 -11.72
N GLY A 40 -12.46 -56.45 -10.60
CA GLY A 40 -13.36 -56.75 -9.48
C GLY A 40 -13.98 -55.48 -8.88
N THR A 41 -13.20 -54.41 -8.71
CA THR A 41 -13.72 -53.14 -8.16
C THR A 41 -14.70 -52.46 -9.12
N LEU A 42 -14.44 -52.51 -10.43
CA LEU A 42 -15.38 -52.01 -11.45
C LEU A 42 -16.67 -52.83 -11.50
N LYS A 43 -16.60 -54.17 -11.40
CA LYS A 43 -17.79 -55.04 -11.35
C LYS A 43 -18.67 -54.72 -10.13
N VAL A 44 -18.06 -54.49 -8.96
CA VAL A 44 -18.79 -54.08 -7.75
C VAL A 44 -19.41 -52.69 -7.92
N ALA A 45 -18.70 -51.76 -8.56
CA ALA A 45 -19.21 -50.42 -8.83
C ALA A 45 -20.41 -50.44 -9.80
N ALA A 46 -20.36 -51.26 -10.86
CA ALA A 46 -21.47 -51.48 -11.79
C ALA A 46 -22.70 -52.03 -11.07
N ARG A 47 -22.53 -53.06 -10.24
CA ARG A 47 -23.61 -53.65 -9.42
C ARG A 47 -24.26 -52.62 -8.48
N ARG A 48 -23.47 -51.76 -7.83
CA ARG A 48 -23.98 -50.69 -6.95
C ARG A 48 -24.87 -49.68 -7.68
N LEU A 49 -24.65 -49.48 -8.97
CA LEU A 49 -25.45 -48.58 -9.82
C LEU A 49 -26.58 -49.30 -10.56
N ARG A 50 -26.77 -50.61 -10.33
CA ARG A 50 -27.73 -51.46 -11.06
C ARG A 50 -27.52 -51.40 -12.57
N LEU A 51 -26.27 -51.38 -13.01
CA LEU A 51 -25.89 -51.44 -14.41
C LEU A 51 -25.21 -52.77 -14.70
N ASP A 52 -25.38 -53.27 -15.92
CA ASP A 52 -24.52 -54.33 -16.40
C ASP A 52 -23.06 -53.85 -16.47
N PHE A 53 -22.13 -54.79 -16.34
CA PHE A 53 -20.71 -54.47 -16.38
C PHE A 53 -20.28 -53.89 -17.74
N ALA A 54 -20.85 -54.36 -18.85
CA ALA A 54 -20.57 -53.84 -20.19
C ALA A 54 -21.04 -52.38 -20.33
N ASP A 55 -22.25 -52.07 -19.86
CA ASP A 55 -22.80 -50.70 -19.88
C ASP A 55 -21.98 -49.75 -19.01
N TYR A 56 -21.55 -50.21 -17.84
CA TYR A 56 -20.70 -49.42 -16.95
C TYR A 56 -19.34 -49.12 -17.60
N LYS A 57 -18.73 -50.11 -18.25
CA LYS A 57 -17.45 -49.98 -18.94
C LYS A 57 -17.56 -49.01 -20.12
N SER A 58 -18.61 -49.16 -20.93
CA SER A 58 -18.91 -48.26 -22.06
C SER A 58 -19.02 -46.81 -21.62
N ARG A 59 -19.70 -46.52 -20.50
CA ARG A 59 -19.78 -45.14 -19.95
C ARG A 59 -18.43 -44.57 -19.55
N ILE A 60 -17.55 -45.37 -18.95
CA ILE A 60 -16.19 -44.94 -18.57
C ILE A 60 -15.34 -44.68 -19.82
N GLU A 61 -15.40 -45.57 -20.81
CA GLU A 61 -14.67 -45.44 -22.08
C GLU A 61 -15.11 -44.19 -22.86
N CYS A 62 -16.40 -43.84 -22.80
CA CYS A 62 -16.95 -42.58 -23.30
C CYS A 62 -16.56 -41.35 -22.46
N GLY A 63 -15.66 -41.49 -21.48
CA GLY A 63 -15.16 -40.39 -20.67
C GLY A 63 -16.15 -39.87 -19.63
N LEU A 64 -17.15 -40.66 -19.25
CA LEU A 64 -18.11 -40.31 -18.20
C LEU A 64 -17.68 -40.92 -16.86
N LYS A 65 -17.93 -40.16 -15.79
CA LYS A 65 -17.73 -40.57 -14.42
C LYS A 65 -18.98 -40.30 -13.61
N HIS A 66 -19.35 -41.24 -12.75
CA HIS A 66 -20.50 -41.12 -11.88
C HIS A 66 -20.15 -40.35 -10.60
N CYS A 67 -20.87 -39.26 -10.32
CA CYS A 67 -20.68 -38.46 -9.11
C CYS A 67 -21.33 -39.13 -7.90
N THR A 68 -20.57 -39.31 -6.81
CA THR A 68 -21.07 -39.96 -5.60
C THR A 68 -22.09 -39.14 -4.81
N THR A 69 -22.14 -37.81 -5.03
CA THR A 69 -23.09 -36.90 -4.36
C THR A 69 -24.38 -36.73 -5.15
N CYS A 70 -24.33 -36.20 -6.38
CA CYS A 70 -25.55 -35.97 -7.17
C CYS A 70 -26.06 -37.20 -7.93
N LYS A 71 -25.34 -38.32 -7.89
CA LYS A 71 -25.70 -39.60 -8.53
C LYS A 71 -25.91 -39.53 -10.05
N ARG A 72 -25.27 -38.55 -10.70
CA ARG A 72 -25.33 -38.37 -12.16
C ARG A 72 -24.01 -38.76 -12.81
N TRP A 73 -24.09 -39.34 -14.00
CA TRP A 73 -22.95 -39.48 -14.91
C TRP A 73 -22.62 -38.12 -15.52
N GLN A 74 -21.37 -37.71 -15.44
CA GLN A 74 -20.88 -36.44 -15.98
C GLN A 74 -19.55 -36.65 -16.69
N PRO A 75 -19.17 -35.79 -17.64
CA PRO A 75 -17.85 -35.84 -18.25
C PRO A 75 -16.75 -35.81 -17.19
N ILE A 76 -15.67 -36.57 -17.39
CA ILE A 76 -14.55 -36.65 -16.48
C ILE A 76 -13.93 -35.27 -16.18
N ALA A 77 -14.02 -34.35 -17.15
CA ALA A 77 -13.63 -32.94 -17.02
C ALA A 77 -14.39 -32.18 -15.93
N SER A 78 -15.62 -32.61 -15.59
CA SER A 78 -16.46 -32.02 -14.55
C SER A 78 -16.03 -32.40 -13.12
N PHE A 79 -14.97 -33.20 -12.98
CA PHE A 79 -14.41 -33.64 -11.70
C PHE A 79 -13.04 -33.00 -11.47
N GLY A 80 -12.79 -32.61 -10.21
CA GLY A 80 -11.48 -32.09 -9.78
C GLY A 80 -10.38 -33.15 -9.89
N LYS A 81 -9.12 -32.72 -9.92
CA LYS A 81 -7.98 -33.63 -9.89
C LYS A 81 -7.80 -34.22 -8.49
N ASP A 82 -7.63 -35.53 -8.42
CA ASP A 82 -7.28 -36.28 -7.21
C ASP A 82 -6.36 -37.43 -7.61
N LEU A 83 -5.06 -37.21 -7.47
CA LEU A 83 -4.02 -38.16 -7.89
C LEU A 83 -3.95 -39.40 -7.01
N THR A 84 -4.67 -39.43 -5.88
CA THR A 84 -4.70 -40.60 -5.00
C THR A 84 -5.63 -41.71 -5.51
N ARG A 85 -6.50 -41.39 -6.48
CA ARG A 85 -7.47 -42.32 -7.06
C ARG A 85 -6.96 -42.87 -8.39
N TYR A 86 -7.37 -44.09 -8.74
CA TYR A 86 -6.89 -44.78 -9.95
C TYR A 86 -7.18 -44.01 -11.26
N ASP A 87 -8.27 -43.23 -11.29
CA ASP A 87 -8.66 -42.42 -12.43
C ASP A 87 -8.17 -40.96 -12.36
N GLY A 88 -7.38 -40.63 -11.33
CA GLY A 88 -6.81 -39.29 -11.14
C GLY A 88 -7.83 -38.19 -10.87
N ARG A 89 -9.07 -38.55 -10.53
CA ARG A 89 -10.22 -37.62 -10.44
C ARG A 89 -10.98 -37.80 -9.15
N ASP A 90 -11.48 -36.71 -8.61
CA ASP A 90 -12.34 -36.69 -7.42
C ASP A 90 -13.60 -37.57 -7.62
N ALA A 91 -14.14 -38.13 -6.54
CA ALA A 91 -15.39 -38.89 -6.57
C ALA A 91 -16.63 -37.98 -6.72
N LYS A 92 -16.50 -36.69 -6.37
CA LYS A 92 -17.56 -35.68 -6.49
C LYS A 92 -17.27 -34.73 -7.64
N CYS A 93 -18.30 -34.32 -8.39
CA CYS A 93 -18.13 -33.31 -9.42
C CYS A 93 -17.84 -31.94 -8.77
N VAL A 94 -17.23 -31.02 -9.54
CA VAL A 94 -16.82 -29.69 -9.06
C VAL A 94 -18.00 -28.92 -8.48
N LYS A 95 -19.21 -29.07 -9.05
CA LYS A 95 -20.43 -28.44 -8.54
C LYS A 95 -20.78 -28.95 -7.13
N CYS A 96 -20.79 -30.26 -6.92
CA CYS A 96 -21.08 -30.87 -5.62
C CYS A 96 -19.95 -30.68 -4.59
N ARG A 97 -18.70 -30.44 -5.05
CA ARG A 97 -17.57 -30.14 -4.18
C ARG A 97 -17.59 -28.69 -3.68
N ARG A 98 -18.07 -27.75 -4.50
CA ARG A 98 -18.21 -26.35 -4.11
C ARG A 98 -19.31 -26.23 -3.07
N VAL A 99 -18.93 -25.94 -1.83
CA VAL A 99 -19.85 -25.51 -0.78
C VAL A 99 -20.21 -24.06 -1.06
N GLU A 100 -21.50 -23.70 -0.99
CA GLU A 100 -21.98 -22.33 -1.27
C GLU A 100 -21.28 -21.27 -0.41
N ASN A 101 -20.99 -21.61 0.85
CA ASN A 101 -20.19 -20.78 1.75
C ASN A 101 -19.05 -21.59 2.39
N PRO A 102 -17.84 -21.61 1.81
CA PRO A 102 -16.70 -22.34 2.37
C PRO A 102 -16.21 -21.73 3.70
N TYR A 103 -16.65 -20.52 4.04
CA TYR A 103 -16.28 -19.80 5.24
C TYR A 103 -17.34 -19.89 6.35
N ALA A 104 -18.43 -20.63 6.15
CA ALA A 104 -19.46 -20.83 7.16
C ALA A 104 -18.87 -21.37 8.48
N SER A 105 -17.92 -22.30 8.40
CA SER A 105 -17.22 -22.88 9.56
C SER A 105 -16.25 -21.91 10.26
N LEU A 106 -15.85 -20.82 9.60
CA LEU A 106 -15.00 -19.79 10.19
C LEU A 106 -15.81 -18.64 10.81
N LYS A 107 -17.13 -18.56 10.54
CA LYS A 107 -17.98 -17.49 11.05
C LYS A 107 -18.01 -17.56 12.58
N GLY A 108 -17.58 -16.48 13.24
CA GLY A 108 -17.52 -16.39 14.70
C GLY A 108 -16.24 -16.95 15.33
N ARG A 109 -15.35 -17.62 14.57
CA ARG A 109 -14.06 -18.09 15.11
C ARG A 109 -13.12 -16.89 15.32
N ILE A 110 -12.68 -16.71 16.56
CA ILE A 110 -11.65 -15.72 16.89
C ILE A 110 -10.27 -16.27 16.49
N SER A 111 -9.50 -15.49 15.74
CA SER A 111 -8.13 -15.85 15.40
C SER A 111 -7.28 -16.02 16.67
N THR A 112 -6.45 -17.07 16.72
CA THR A 112 -5.48 -17.31 17.80
C THR A 112 -4.45 -16.19 17.94
N PHE A 113 -4.32 -15.32 16.93
CA PHE A 113 -3.47 -14.14 16.89
C PHE A 113 -4.22 -12.84 17.24
N LYS A 114 -5.54 -12.87 17.47
CA LYS A 114 -6.29 -11.66 17.84
C LYS A 114 -5.73 -11.09 19.14
N GLY A 115 -5.29 -9.83 19.12
CA GLY A 115 -4.70 -9.14 20.27
C GLY A 115 -3.22 -9.47 20.54
N LYS A 116 -2.60 -10.41 19.82
CA LYS A 116 -1.18 -10.74 19.98
C LYS A 116 -0.35 -9.97 18.96
N SER A 117 0.74 -9.35 19.42
CA SER A 117 1.71 -8.69 18.54
C SER A 117 2.87 -9.63 18.21
N HIS A 118 3.39 -9.52 16.98
CA HIS A 118 4.61 -10.24 16.61
C HIS A 118 5.81 -9.77 17.44
N THR A 119 6.64 -10.74 17.84
CA THR A 119 7.91 -10.45 18.52
C THR A 119 8.79 -9.55 17.65
N PRO A 120 9.69 -8.73 18.24
CA PRO A 120 10.61 -7.91 17.48
C PRO A 120 11.42 -8.72 16.45
N ARG A 121 11.88 -9.92 16.84
CA ARG A 121 12.57 -10.87 15.95
C ARG A 121 11.69 -11.30 14.77
N ALA A 122 10.44 -11.69 15.02
CA ALA A 122 9.51 -12.08 13.95
C ALA A 122 9.22 -10.91 12.99
N ARG A 123 9.04 -9.69 13.52
CA ARG A 123 8.90 -8.47 12.70
C ARG A 123 10.13 -8.22 11.83
N ALA A 124 11.34 -8.37 12.39
CA ALA A 124 12.58 -8.22 11.65
C ALA A 124 12.71 -9.25 10.52
N LEU A 125 12.39 -10.52 10.76
CA LEU A 125 12.41 -11.57 9.74
C LEU A 125 11.39 -11.32 8.63
N MET A 126 10.16 -10.94 8.97
CA MET A 126 9.14 -10.59 7.98
C MET A 126 9.55 -9.37 7.14
N SER A 127 10.16 -8.37 7.77
CA SER A 127 10.68 -7.18 7.08
C SER A 127 11.82 -7.55 6.12
N ALA A 128 12.81 -8.33 6.59
CA ALA A 128 13.92 -8.80 5.79
C ALA A 128 13.45 -9.62 4.57
N ALA A 129 12.46 -10.49 4.76
CA ALA A 129 11.90 -11.31 3.67
C ALA A 129 11.18 -10.49 2.57
N LYS A 130 10.69 -9.29 2.89
CA LYS A 130 10.01 -8.37 1.97
C LYS A 130 10.96 -7.35 1.33
N LYS A 131 12.12 -7.11 1.92
CA LYS A 131 13.10 -6.16 1.41
C LYS A 131 13.53 -6.56 -0.01
N GLY A 132 13.46 -5.60 -0.94
CA GLY A 132 13.85 -5.80 -2.34
C GLY A 132 12.85 -6.55 -3.22
N LYS A 133 11.67 -6.94 -2.71
CA LYS A 133 10.62 -7.59 -3.50
C LYS A 133 9.51 -6.59 -3.84
N PRO A 134 9.54 -5.96 -5.03
CA PRO A 134 8.51 -5.02 -5.42
C PRO A 134 7.16 -5.72 -5.56
N SER A 135 6.07 -4.95 -5.41
CA SER A 135 4.75 -5.50 -5.75
C SER A 135 4.66 -5.75 -7.27
N PRO A 136 3.91 -6.75 -7.74
CA PRO A 136 3.70 -6.95 -9.17
C PRO A 136 3.10 -5.75 -9.92
N LYS A 137 2.41 -4.84 -9.20
CA LYS A 137 1.85 -3.60 -9.75
C LYS A 137 2.75 -2.37 -9.52
N GLN A 138 3.94 -2.55 -8.96
CA GLN A 138 4.84 -1.44 -8.70
C GLN A 138 5.41 -0.91 -10.02
N GLY A 139 5.28 0.39 -10.25
CA GLY A 139 5.72 1.04 -11.50
C GLY A 139 4.74 0.90 -12.68
N ILE A 140 3.69 0.08 -12.55
CA ILE A 140 2.66 -0.04 -13.58
C ILE A 140 1.60 1.05 -13.35
N PRO A 141 1.33 1.94 -14.31
CA PRO A 141 0.30 2.95 -14.16
C PRO A 141 -1.08 2.28 -14.14
N ARG A 142 -1.94 2.75 -13.24
CA ARG A 142 -3.34 2.28 -13.17
C ARG A 142 -4.12 2.74 -14.39
N THR A 143 -5.04 1.89 -14.85
CA THR A 143 -5.99 2.25 -15.91
C THR A 143 -6.94 3.34 -15.45
N GLN A 144 -7.63 4.00 -16.39
CA GLN A 144 -8.63 5.02 -16.05
C GLN A 144 -9.76 4.43 -15.20
N GLU A 145 -10.29 3.27 -15.59
CA GLU A 145 -11.34 2.57 -14.83
C GLU A 145 -10.91 2.23 -13.40
N GLU A 146 -9.66 1.77 -13.21
CA GLU A 146 -9.12 1.50 -11.88
C GLU A 146 -9.05 2.78 -11.04
N ARG A 147 -8.65 3.92 -11.63
CA ARG A 147 -8.61 5.22 -10.93
C ARG A 147 -10.00 5.69 -10.54
N GLU A 148 -10.97 5.57 -11.46
CA GLU A 148 -12.36 5.93 -11.21
C GLU A 148 -12.98 5.06 -10.13
N ALA A 149 -12.72 3.75 -10.14
CA ALA A 149 -13.19 2.82 -9.11
C ALA A 149 -12.66 3.20 -7.72
N ILE A 150 -11.37 3.50 -7.61
CA ILE A 150 -10.75 3.96 -6.35
C ILE A 150 -11.38 5.29 -5.91
N SER A 151 -11.52 6.25 -6.82
CA SER A 151 -12.13 7.54 -6.55
C SER A 151 -13.56 7.37 -6.01
N ARG A 152 -14.39 6.58 -6.70
CA ARG A 152 -15.76 6.23 -6.27
C ARG A 152 -15.76 5.61 -4.88
N GLY A 153 -14.86 4.66 -4.61
CA GLY A 153 -14.74 4.01 -3.31
C GLY A 153 -14.40 4.98 -2.17
N ILE A 154 -13.45 5.88 -2.40
CA ILE A 154 -13.05 6.88 -1.40
C ILE A 154 -14.15 7.92 -1.18
N ILE A 155 -14.80 8.39 -2.24
CA ILE A 155 -15.87 9.40 -2.15
C ILE A 155 -17.08 8.85 -1.39
N LYS A 156 -17.46 7.59 -1.65
CA LYS A 156 -18.63 6.96 -1.06
C LYS A 156 -18.35 6.28 0.30
N SER A 157 -17.11 6.27 0.76
CA SER A 157 -16.74 5.59 2.00
C SER A 157 -17.29 6.32 3.23
N PRO A 158 -18.12 5.66 4.08
CA PRO A 158 -18.64 6.27 5.30
C PRO A 158 -17.55 6.49 6.36
N ASN A 159 -16.44 5.75 6.25
CA ASN A 159 -15.33 5.78 7.20
C ASN A 159 -14.30 6.86 6.87
N THR A 160 -14.46 7.57 5.76
CA THR A 160 -13.51 8.61 5.34
C THR A 160 -14.12 9.97 5.70
N PRO A 161 -13.81 10.53 6.88
CA PRO A 161 -14.43 11.76 7.32
C PRO A 161 -14.10 12.90 6.34
N ARG A 162 -15.14 13.60 5.87
CA ARG A 162 -15.04 14.71 4.90
C ARG A 162 -15.85 15.90 5.38
N ALA A 163 -15.52 17.07 4.82
CA ALA A 163 -16.13 18.34 5.22
C ALA A 163 -16.12 18.47 6.75
N GLU A 164 -17.25 18.84 7.36
CA GLU A 164 -17.40 19.04 8.80
C GLU A 164 -17.00 17.83 9.66
N LYS A 165 -17.06 16.61 9.11
CA LYS A 165 -16.66 15.39 9.84
C LYS A 165 -15.15 15.22 9.92
N HIS A 166 -14.37 15.91 9.08
CA HIS A 166 -12.92 15.79 9.05
C HIS A 166 -12.29 16.56 10.23
N TYR A 167 -11.40 15.91 11.00
CA TYR A 167 -10.78 16.52 12.20
C TYR A 167 -10.04 17.84 11.93
N ALA A 168 -9.53 18.05 10.72
CA ALA A 168 -8.86 19.29 10.30
C ALA A 168 -9.80 20.32 9.63
N PHE A 169 -11.10 20.04 9.53
CA PHE A 169 -12.05 20.99 8.99
C PHE A 169 -12.12 22.22 9.89
N SER A 170 -12.05 23.41 9.28
CA SER A 170 -11.90 24.66 10.04
C SER A 170 -12.79 25.80 9.54
N PHE A 171 -13.97 25.50 8.97
CA PHE A 171 -14.94 26.50 8.48
C PHE A 171 -14.28 27.66 7.71
N GLY A 172 -13.38 27.35 6.78
CA GLY A 172 -12.68 28.35 5.98
C GLY A 172 -11.69 29.26 6.73
N ARG A 173 -11.36 28.99 8.01
CA ARG A 173 -10.39 29.78 8.80
C ARG A 173 -9.04 29.92 8.09
N ARG A 174 -8.56 28.84 7.44
CA ARG A 174 -7.34 28.88 6.62
C ARG A 174 -7.49 29.78 5.40
N GLN A 175 -8.62 29.68 4.69
CA GLN A 175 -8.88 30.49 3.49
C GLN A 175 -8.97 31.98 3.84
N ARG A 176 -9.69 32.34 4.90
CA ARG A 176 -9.75 33.73 5.40
C ARG A 176 -8.37 34.28 5.69
N LYS A 177 -7.57 33.57 6.49
CA LYS A 177 -6.18 33.96 6.80
C LYS A 177 -5.30 34.16 5.56
N LEU A 178 -5.48 33.31 4.53
CA LEU A 178 -4.74 33.44 3.27
C LEU A 178 -5.20 34.66 2.47
N ASN A 179 -6.50 34.89 2.39
CA ASN A 179 -7.07 36.06 1.72
C ASN A 179 -6.57 37.35 2.39
N ASP A 180 -6.59 37.42 3.72
CA ASP A 180 -6.14 38.62 4.45
C ASP A 180 -4.65 38.91 4.22
N ARG A 181 -3.80 37.88 4.17
CA ARG A 181 -2.36 38.05 3.88
C ARG A 181 -2.07 38.41 2.43
N ARG A 182 -2.94 37.98 1.50
CA ARG A 182 -2.86 38.32 0.07
C ARG A 182 -3.57 39.63 -0.26
N SER A 183 -4.34 40.18 0.68
CA SER A 183 -5.01 41.46 0.51
C SER A 183 -3.99 42.58 0.35
N HIS A 184 -4.39 43.66 -0.31
CA HIS A 184 -3.61 44.88 -0.47
C HIS A 184 -3.36 45.60 0.87
N LEU A 185 -4.08 45.25 1.94
CA LEU A 185 -3.89 45.81 3.28
C LEU A 185 -2.59 45.34 3.91
N TYR A 186 -2.18 44.09 3.67
CA TYR A 186 -0.96 43.53 4.25
C TYR A 186 0.33 44.24 3.79
N PRO A 187 0.57 44.49 2.49
CA PRO A 187 1.74 45.28 2.08
C PRO A 187 1.71 46.71 2.59
N LYS A 188 0.55 47.39 2.59
CA LYS A 188 0.40 48.75 3.16
C LYS A 188 0.74 48.79 4.65
N TRP A 189 0.19 47.86 5.42
CA TRP A 189 0.52 47.74 6.85
C TRP A 189 2.00 47.47 7.08
N ARG A 190 2.60 46.56 6.29
CA ARG A 190 4.03 46.24 6.40
C ARG A 190 4.90 47.48 6.15
N GLU A 191 4.59 48.22 5.10
CA GLU A 191 5.30 49.45 4.74
C GLU A 191 5.16 50.53 5.82
N ALA A 192 3.96 50.73 6.37
CA ALA A 192 3.72 51.67 7.46
C ALA A 192 4.51 51.32 8.74
N VAL A 193 4.60 50.03 9.09
CA VAL A 193 5.42 49.55 10.22
C VAL A 193 6.91 49.82 9.96
N PHE A 194 7.39 49.55 8.75
CA PHE A 194 8.79 49.82 8.40
C PHE A 194 9.11 51.31 8.40
N GLN A 195 8.21 52.16 7.89
CA GLN A 195 8.38 53.60 7.85
C GLN A 195 8.41 54.20 9.27
N ARG A 196 7.50 53.76 10.16
CA ARG A 196 7.50 54.16 11.57
C ARG A 196 8.82 53.80 12.26
N ASP A 197 9.33 52.61 11.99
CA ASP A 197 10.54 52.07 12.63
C ASP A 197 11.84 52.52 11.94
N GLY A 198 11.76 53.43 10.96
CA GLY A 198 12.91 53.95 10.23
C GLY A 198 13.69 52.88 9.46
N TYR A 199 13.01 51.84 8.97
CA TYR A 199 13.61 50.69 8.27
C TYR A 199 14.76 50.02 9.05
N ARG A 200 14.64 49.99 10.39
CA ARG A 200 15.65 49.37 11.26
C ARG A 200 15.03 48.32 12.17
N CYS A 201 15.76 47.23 12.42
CA CYS A 201 15.37 46.21 13.39
C CYS A 201 15.29 46.83 14.79
N GLN A 202 14.11 46.75 15.42
CA GLN A 202 13.89 47.32 16.76
C GLN A 202 14.51 46.50 17.89
N LYS A 203 15.00 45.29 17.62
CA LYS A 203 15.63 44.42 18.63
C LYS A 203 17.16 44.49 18.64
N CYS A 204 17.80 44.58 17.48
CA CYS A 204 19.27 44.59 17.37
C CYS A 204 19.84 45.81 16.65
N GLY A 205 19.00 46.72 16.14
CA GLY A 205 19.46 47.92 15.43
C GLY A 205 19.94 47.68 14.00
N ASP A 206 19.83 46.48 13.43
CA ASP A 206 20.27 46.21 12.05
C ASP A 206 19.47 47.04 11.02
N ASP A 207 20.19 47.84 10.23
CA ASP A 207 19.70 48.78 9.22
C ASP A 207 20.25 48.51 7.80
N ARG A 208 20.97 47.39 7.60
CA ARG A 208 21.58 47.00 6.31
C ARG A 208 20.59 46.81 5.16
N GLY A 209 19.29 46.71 5.47
CA GLY A 209 18.22 46.52 4.48
C GLY A 209 18.16 45.09 3.93
N GLY A 210 17.08 44.77 3.19
CA GLY A 210 16.89 43.49 2.50
C GLY A 210 16.57 42.27 3.39
N ASN A 211 16.68 42.37 4.71
CA ASN A 211 16.44 41.26 5.64
C ASN A 211 15.28 41.52 6.65
N LEU A 212 14.57 42.64 6.52
CA LEU A 212 13.54 43.08 7.46
C LEU A 212 12.21 42.34 7.26
N ARG A 213 11.52 42.09 8.37
CA ARG A 213 10.20 41.45 8.43
C ARG A 213 9.34 42.17 9.46
N ALA A 214 8.10 42.48 9.09
CA ALA A 214 7.11 42.99 10.03
C ALA A 214 6.56 41.82 10.86
N HIS A 215 6.91 41.78 12.14
CA HIS A 215 6.40 40.83 13.10
C HIS A 215 5.13 41.36 13.75
N HIS A 216 4.13 40.49 13.95
CA HIS A 216 2.94 40.83 14.72
C HIS A 216 3.17 40.53 16.20
N LEU A 217 3.03 41.52 17.09
CA LEU A 217 3.19 41.34 18.54
C LEU A 217 2.12 40.40 19.10
N LYS A 218 0.85 40.66 18.78
CA LYS A 218 -0.27 39.75 19.03
C LYS A 218 -0.54 38.89 17.80
N SER A 219 -0.84 37.61 18.03
CA SER A 219 -0.89 36.63 16.95
C SER A 219 -1.95 37.00 15.88
N PHE A 220 -1.56 36.95 14.61
CA PHE A 220 -2.46 37.17 13.46
C PHE A 220 -3.67 36.20 13.46
N ALA A 221 -3.52 35.07 14.14
CA ALA A 221 -4.49 33.99 14.20
C ALA A 221 -5.62 34.25 15.20
N GLU A 222 -5.28 34.81 16.36
CA GLU A 222 -6.18 34.97 17.51
C GLU A 222 -6.80 36.36 17.57
N HIS A 223 -6.10 37.37 17.03
CA HIS A 223 -6.52 38.77 17.04
C HIS A 223 -6.77 39.31 15.62
N PRO A 224 -7.88 38.92 14.96
CA PRO A 224 -8.21 39.40 13.62
C PRO A 224 -8.38 40.93 13.52
N GLU A 225 -8.85 41.56 14.59
CA GLU A 225 -9.08 43.00 14.72
C GLU A 225 -7.78 43.82 14.74
N LEU A 226 -6.66 43.23 15.17
CA LEU A 226 -5.36 43.91 15.28
C LEU A 226 -4.41 43.63 14.13
N ARG A 227 -4.85 42.96 13.07
CA ARG A 227 -3.97 42.47 11.98
C ARG A 227 -3.26 43.57 11.21
N PHE A 228 -3.94 44.70 11.05
CA PHE A 228 -3.47 45.85 10.27
C PHE A 228 -3.29 47.10 11.13
N GLU A 229 -3.37 46.94 12.44
CA GLU A 229 -3.05 48.00 13.39
C GLU A 229 -1.53 48.18 13.43
N ILE A 230 -1.05 49.42 13.22
CA ILE A 230 0.39 49.69 13.11
C ILE A 230 1.07 49.42 14.47
N SER A 231 0.41 49.74 15.59
CA SER A 231 0.92 49.49 16.94
C SER A 231 1.12 48.00 17.25
N ASN A 232 0.43 47.10 16.54
CA ASN A 232 0.59 45.65 16.67
C ASN A 232 1.72 45.08 15.79
N GLY A 233 2.43 45.92 15.03
CA GLY A 233 3.57 45.55 14.22
C GLY A 233 4.89 46.03 14.81
N ILE A 234 5.95 45.25 14.63
CA ILE A 234 7.34 45.62 14.94
C ILE A 234 8.28 45.15 13.82
N THR A 235 9.24 46.00 13.45
CA THR A 235 10.25 45.68 12.44
C THR A 235 11.38 44.87 13.06
N LEU A 236 11.56 43.64 12.58
CA LEU A 236 12.66 42.75 13.01
C LEU A 236 13.46 42.28 11.81
N CYS A 237 14.79 42.15 11.95
CA CYS A 237 15.60 41.45 10.96
C CYS A 237 15.26 39.94 10.96
N HIS A 238 15.66 39.23 9.91
CA HIS A 238 15.35 37.81 9.74
C HIS A 238 15.73 36.95 10.96
N THR A 239 16.91 37.19 11.54
CA THR A 239 17.42 36.42 12.69
C THR A 239 16.60 36.71 13.94
N CYS A 240 16.36 37.97 14.29
CA CYS A 240 15.52 38.36 15.42
C CYS A 240 14.08 37.85 15.24
N HIS A 241 13.54 37.93 14.03
CA HIS A 241 12.21 37.41 13.73
C HIS A 241 12.11 35.90 13.94
N GLU A 242 13.11 35.11 13.53
CA GLU A 242 13.12 33.67 13.78
C GLU A 242 13.22 33.33 15.27
N LEU A 243 14.00 34.11 16.04
CA LEU A 243 14.10 33.94 17.49
C LEU A 243 12.75 34.15 18.18
N GLU A 244 11.94 35.12 17.75
CA GLU A 244 10.60 35.30 18.33
C GLU A 244 9.64 34.13 18.03
N HIS A 245 9.83 33.44 16.90
CA HIS A 245 9.04 32.23 16.58
C HIS A 245 9.67 30.95 17.15
N PHE A 246 10.86 31.04 17.75
CA PHE A 246 11.59 29.87 18.22
C PHE A 246 11.02 29.36 19.53
N LYS A 247 10.50 28.13 19.48
CA LYS A 247 9.93 27.41 20.63
C LYS A 247 10.74 26.16 20.90
N PRO A 248 11.63 26.13 21.93
CA PRO A 248 12.46 24.95 22.21
C PRO A 248 11.63 23.70 22.51
N GLU A 249 10.48 23.87 23.16
CA GLU A 249 9.54 22.82 23.55
C GLU A 249 8.68 22.27 22.39
N SER A 250 8.76 22.88 21.19
CA SER A 250 7.98 22.38 20.05
C SER A 250 8.37 20.95 19.69
N ILE A 251 7.37 20.10 19.39
CA ILE A 251 7.57 18.67 19.04
C ILE A 251 8.64 18.51 17.93
N ARG A 252 8.67 19.45 16.97
CA ARG A 252 9.68 19.46 15.90
C ARG A 252 11.09 19.63 16.46
N ASN A 253 11.31 20.60 17.33
CA ASN A 253 12.64 20.89 17.91
C ASN A 253 13.08 19.80 18.89
N VAL A 254 12.17 19.27 19.71
CA VAL A 254 12.43 18.11 20.57
C VAL A 254 12.85 16.89 19.74
N ARG A 255 12.21 16.64 18.60
CA ARG A 255 12.60 15.55 17.68
C ARG A 255 13.97 15.77 17.05
N LYS A 256 14.32 17.00 16.70
CA LYS A 256 15.67 17.34 16.19
C LYS A 256 16.75 17.06 17.23
N LEU A 257 16.54 17.52 18.47
CA LEU A 257 17.45 17.24 19.59
C LEU A 257 17.61 15.73 19.84
N LYS A 258 16.51 14.96 19.82
CA LYS A 258 16.57 13.49 19.94
C LYS A 258 17.35 12.81 18.82
N ARG A 259 17.49 13.44 17.65
CA ARG A 259 18.32 12.96 16.53
C ARG A 259 19.76 13.49 16.57
N GLY A 260 20.14 14.24 17.61
CA GLY A 260 21.46 14.86 17.73
C GLY A 260 21.67 16.08 16.83
N GLU A 261 20.60 16.62 16.22
CA GLU A 261 20.70 17.84 15.42
C GLU A 261 20.81 19.07 16.32
N LYS A 262 21.73 19.98 16.00
CA LYS A 262 21.81 21.29 16.66
C LYS A 262 20.59 22.13 16.32
N LEU A 263 20.00 22.76 17.33
CA LEU A 263 18.98 23.79 17.12
C LEU A 263 19.65 25.09 16.67
N TRP A 264 18.86 25.96 16.04
CA TRP A 264 19.32 27.30 15.69
C TRP A 264 19.83 28.03 16.94
N ALA A 265 21.05 28.57 16.87
CA ALA A 265 21.64 29.40 17.91
C ALA A 265 21.85 30.81 17.33
N PRO A 266 21.60 31.89 18.11
CA PRO A 266 21.87 33.24 17.65
C PRO A 266 23.36 33.39 17.28
N LYS A 267 23.66 34.16 16.22
CA LYS A 267 24.99 34.75 16.10
C LYS A 267 25.16 35.70 17.27
N GLU A 268 26.29 35.62 17.97
CA GLU A 268 26.64 36.60 18.99
C GLU A 268 26.47 38.02 18.41
N PRO A 269 25.90 38.97 19.17
CA PRO A 269 25.80 40.34 18.71
C PRO A 269 27.21 40.82 18.33
N ALA A 270 27.32 41.54 17.20
CA ALA A 270 28.58 42.16 16.85
C ALA A 270 29.05 43.03 18.03
N PRO A 271 30.33 42.96 18.44
CA PRO A 271 30.85 43.82 19.49
C PRO A 271 30.62 45.30 19.12
N PRO A 272 30.45 46.17 20.13
CA PRO A 272 30.13 47.58 19.93
C PRO A 272 31.19 48.33 19.12
#